data_AF-A0A2E7P9C6-F1
#
_entry.id   AF-A0A2E7P9C6-F1
#
_cell.length_a   1.000
_cell.length_b   1.000
_cell.length_c   1.000
_cell.angle_alpha   90.00
_cell.angle_beta   90.00
_cell.angle_gamma   90.00
#
_symmetry.space_group_name_H-M   'P 1'
#
loop_
_entity.id
_entity.type
_entity.pdbx_description
1 polymer ?
#
loop_
_entity_poly.entity_id
_entity_poly.type
_entity_poly.pdbx_seq_one_letter_code
_entity_poly.pdbx_strand_id
1 'polypeptide(L)'
;MTTLVTFAPTQSASFQFQAVFDDTAYTVVVTWNLFGQRYYVNVYTVTGTLIYSLPLIGSPQNYDISMNAGYFATTFIYRTQNQQFEIGN
;
A
#
# COMPACT_ATOMS: atom_id res chain seq x y z
N MET A 1 5.14 -11.33 -11.79
CA MET A 1 3.77 -11.04 -12.30
C MET A 1 3.29 -9.81 -11.58
N THR A 2 2.64 -8.88 -12.27
CA THR A 2 2.18 -7.62 -11.67
C THR A 2 0.68 -7.67 -11.38
N THR A 3 0.31 -7.36 -10.14
CA THR A 3 -1.08 -7.19 -9.69
C THR A 3 -1.36 -5.70 -9.51
N LEU A 4 -2.49 -5.25 -10.06
CA LEU A 4 -2.97 -3.88 -9.91
C LEU A 4 -4.23 -3.87 -9.06
N VAL A 5 -4.25 -3.00 -8.05
CA VAL A 5 -5.41 -2.82 -7.16
C VAL A 5 -5.86 -1.37 -7.22
N THR A 6 -7.05 -1.14 -7.78
CA THR A 6 -7.64 0.21 -7.84
C THR A 6 -7.92 0.73 -6.43
N PHE A 7 -7.41 1.91 -6.14
CA PHE A 7 -7.58 2.58 -4.86
C PHE A 7 -8.73 3.58 -4.93
N ALA A 8 -9.88 3.21 -4.36
CA ALA A 8 -11.06 4.06 -4.26
C ALA A 8 -11.42 4.29 -2.77
N PRO A 9 -10.61 5.06 -2.02
CA PRO A 9 -10.82 5.26 -0.59
C PRO A 9 -11.96 6.25 -0.29
N THR A 10 -12.39 6.23 0.97
CA THR A 10 -13.14 7.32 1.58
C THR A 10 -12.40 7.80 2.82
N GLN A 11 -12.70 9.00 3.30
CA GLN A 11 -12.12 9.48 4.57
C GLN A 11 -12.78 8.84 5.80
N SER A 12 -13.95 8.23 5.64
CA SER A 12 -14.77 7.69 6.74
C SER A 12 -14.58 6.18 6.96
N ALA A 13 -13.94 5.46 6.03
CA ALA A 13 -13.73 4.02 6.11
C ALA A 13 -12.35 3.63 5.56
N SER A 14 -11.75 2.59 6.14
CA SER A 14 -10.49 2.02 5.67
C SER A 14 -10.68 1.31 4.33
N PHE A 15 -9.72 1.49 3.42
CA PHE A 15 -9.60 0.65 2.23
C PHE A 15 -8.66 -0.52 2.55
N GLN A 16 -9.02 -1.75 2.19
CA GLN A 16 -8.22 -2.92 2.51
C GLN A 16 -8.19 -3.93 1.36
N PHE A 17 -7.07 -4.63 1.22
CA PHE A 17 -6.89 -5.72 0.26
C PHE A 17 -5.81 -6.70 0.74
N GLN A 18 -5.80 -7.90 0.17
CA GLN A 18 -4.71 -8.85 0.36
C GLN A 18 -3.67 -8.69 -0.75
N ALA A 19 -2.40 -8.78 -0.38
CA ALA A 19 -1.27 -8.79 -1.30
C ALA A 19 -0.29 -9.88 -0.91
N VAL A 20 0.46 -10.38 -1.90
CA VAL A 20 1.57 -11.29 -1.66
C VAL A 20 2.86 -10.48 -1.74
N PHE A 21 3.67 -10.52 -0.69
CA PHE A 21 5.01 -9.96 -0.64
C PHE A 21 5.99 -11.10 -0.29
N ASP A 22 7.04 -11.25 -1.11
CA ASP A 22 8.05 -12.30 -0.98
C ASP A 22 7.42 -13.69 -0.77
N ASP A 23 6.49 -14.04 -1.66
CA ASP A 23 5.73 -15.30 -1.67
C ASP A 23 4.85 -15.55 -0.44
N THR A 24 4.66 -14.54 0.42
CA THR A 24 3.84 -14.62 1.63
C THR A 24 2.67 -13.64 1.58
N ALA A 25 1.47 -14.07 2.01
CA ALA A 25 0.29 -13.23 2.02
C ALA A 25 0.26 -12.26 3.22
N TYR A 26 -0.15 -11.02 2.96
CA TYR A 26 -0.31 -9.95 3.94
C TYR A 26 -1.62 -9.20 3.72
N THR A 27 -2.08 -8.52 4.77
CA THR A 27 -3.22 -7.61 4.72
C THR A 27 -2.72 -6.18 4.64
N VAL A 28 -3.08 -5.46 3.58
CA VAL A 28 -2.79 -4.04 3.42
C VAL A 28 -4.03 -3.25 3.79
N VAL A 29 -3.89 -2.30 4.71
CA VAL A 29 -4.97 -1.41 5.17
C VAL A 29 -4.54 0.04 5.00
N VAL A 30 -5.33 0.80 4.25
CA VAL A 30 -5.10 2.22 3.98
C VAL A 30 -6.15 3.05 4.70
N THR A 31 -5.70 3.95 5.58
CA THR A 31 -6.57 4.75 6.44
C THR A 31 -6.28 6.24 6.31
N TRP A 32 -7.33 7.07 6.37
CA TRP A 32 -7.18 8.52 6.44
C TRP A 32 -6.77 8.95 7.85
N ASN A 33 -5.68 9.70 7.97
CA ASN A 33 -5.30 10.34 9.23
C ASN A 33 -5.87 11.77 9.27
N LEU A 34 -6.75 12.04 10.24
CA LEU A 34 -7.44 13.33 10.36
C LEU A 34 -6.48 14.50 10.66
N PHE A 35 -5.49 14.28 11.52
CA PHE A 35 -4.54 15.34 11.93
C PHE A 35 -3.48 15.60 10.87
N GLY A 36 -2.97 14.55 10.24
CA GLY A 36 -1.99 14.64 9.16
C GLY A 36 -2.58 14.97 7.79
N GLN A 37 -3.91 14.98 7.67
CA GLN A 37 -4.66 15.15 6.43
C GLN A 37 -4.07 14.35 5.27
N ARG A 38 -3.76 13.08 5.52
CA ARG A 38 -3.18 12.16 4.53
C ARG A 38 -3.51 10.72 4.82
N TYR A 39 -3.47 9.90 3.77
CA TYR A 39 -3.58 8.46 3.89
C TYR A 39 -2.29 7.85 4.42
N TYR A 40 -2.42 6.78 5.22
CA TYR A 40 -1.34 5.92 5.67
C TYR A 40 -1.57 4.50 5.18
N VAL A 41 -0.50 3.84 4.74
CA VAL A 41 -0.49 2.42 4.41
C VAL A 41 0.02 1.66 5.62
N ASN A 42 -0.75 0.68 6.05
CA ASN A 42 -0.42 -0.21 7.14
C ASN A 42 -0.39 -1.63 6.58
N VAL A 43 0.70 -2.35 6.79
CA VAL A 43 0.83 -3.74 6.35
C VAL A 43 0.86 -4.63 7.56
N TYR A 44 -0.05 -5.59 7.59
CA TYR A 44 -0.20 -6.57 8.65
C TYR A 44 0.06 -7.97 8.12
N THR A 45 0.55 -8.86 8.98
CA THR A 45 0.37 -10.30 8.75
C THR A 45 -1.11 -10.62 8.61
N VAL A 46 -1.44 -11.74 7.95
CA VAL A 46 -2.84 -12.22 7.88
C VAL A 46 -3.46 -12.51 9.25
N THR A 47 -2.64 -12.68 10.30
CA THR A 47 -3.06 -12.84 11.69
C THR A 47 -3.26 -11.52 12.44
N GLY A 48 -3.02 -10.37 11.80
CA GLY A 48 -3.27 -9.03 12.36
C GLY A 48 -2.09 -8.38 13.09
N THR A 49 -0.87 -8.92 12.99
CA THR A 49 0.32 -8.27 13.55
C THR A 49 0.83 -7.20 12.58
N LEU A 50 1.02 -5.96 13.05
CA LEU A 50 1.54 -4.87 12.23
C LEU A 50 3.03 -5.09 11.91
N ILE A 51 3.39 -5.03 10.63
CA ILE A 51 4.78 -5.06 10.16
C ILE A 51 5.33 -3.63 10.08
N TYR A 52 4.65 -2.76 9.34
CA TYR A 52 5.00 -1.34 9.25
C TYR A 52 3.80 -0.45 8.94
N SER A 53 3.97 0.84 9.23
CA SER A 53 3.04 1.91 8.86
C SER A 53 3.81 3.08 8.26
N LEU A 54 3.37 3.57 7.09
CA LEU A 54 4.01 4.65 6.34
C LEU A 54 2.95 5.61 5.79
N PRO A 55 3.26 6.92 5.64
CA PRO A 55 2.40 7.81 4.87
C PRO A 55 2.32 7.32 3.42
N LEU A 56 1.12 7.32 2.82
CA LEU A 56 0.95 6.98 1.41
C LEU A 56 1.63 8.04 0.55
N ILE A 57 2.74 7.68 -0.09
CA ILE A 57 3.46 8.55 -1.02
C ILE A 57 3.15 8.09 -2.44
N GLY A 58 2.69 9.04 -3.26
CA GLY A 58 2.41 8.81 -4.66
C GLY A 58 3.66 8.81 -5.53
N SER A 59 3.83 7.78 -6.33
CA SER A 59 4.87 7.71 -7.36
C SER A 59 4.43 8.49 -8.61
N PRO A 60 5.20 9.48 -9.09
CA PRO A 60 4.92 10.15 -10.35
C PRO A 60 5.23 9.22 -11.54
N GLN A 61 4.80 9.61 -12.74
CA GLN A 61 4.79 8.76 -13.94
C GLN A 61 6.15 8.11 -14.29
N ASN A 62 7.26 8.76 -13.96
CA ASN A 62 8.61 8.32 -14.35
C ASN A 62 9.55 8.10 -13.14
N TYR A 63 9.00 7.95 -11.94
CA TYR A 63 9.80 7.69 -10.75
C TYR A 63 9.05 6.84 -9.75
N ASP A 64 9.71 5.77 -9.29
CA ASP A 64 9.11 4.78 -8.42
C ASP A 64 9.49 5.07 -6.97
N ILE A 65 8.48 5.33 -6.14
CA ILE A 65 8.61 5.49 -4.70
C ILE A 65 8.06 4.22 -4.06
N SER A 66 8.98 3.46 -3.45
CA SER A 66 8.62 2.23 -2.77
C SER A 66 7.77 2.50 -1.52
N MET A 67 6.71 1.72 -1.37
CA MET A 67 5.83 1.67 -0.20
C MET A 67 6.13 0.50 0.72
N ASN A 68 7.27 -0.18 0.54
CA ASN A 68 7.69 -1.33 1.35
C ASN A 68 8.72 -1.02 2.45
N ALA A 69 9.31 0.18 2.49
CA ALA A 69 10.38 0.59 3.43
C ALA A 69 11.53 -0.43 3.61
N GLY A 70 11.84 -1.24 2.59
CA GLY A 70 12.89 -2.25 2.63
C GLY A 70 12.52 -3.54 3.37
N TYR A 71 11.27 -3.70 3.81
CA TYR A 71 10.80 -4.93 4.46
C TYR A 71 10.63 -6.09 3.48
N PHE A 72 10.45 -5.79 2.18
CA PHE A 72 10.18 -6.77 1.15
C PHE A 72 11.04 -6.54 -0.10
N ALA A 73 11.34 -7.60 -0.84
CA ALA A 73 11.92 -7.51 -2.18
C ALA A 73 10.84 -7.25 -3.23
N THR A 74 9.61 -7.75 -3.04
CA THR A 74 8.45 -7.43 -3.88
C THR A 74 8.26 -5.92 -4.00
N THR A 75 8.05 -5.49 -5.24
CA THR A 75 7.71 -4.10 -5.58
C THR A 75 6.34 -3.78 -5.02
N PHE A 76 6.24 -2.66 -4.30
CA PHE A 76 4.96 -2.12 -3.84
C PHE A 76 4.94 -0.62 -4.05
N ILE A 77 4.11 -0.16 -4.99
CA ILE A 77 4.10 1.22 -5.46
C ILE A 77 2.66 1.74 -5.50
N TYR A 78 2.45 3.00 -5.11
CA TYR A 78 1.20 3.70 -5.38
C TYR A 78 1.33 4.61 -6.60
N ARG A 79 0.64 4.26 -7.69
CA ARG A 79 0.62 5.00 -8.95
C ARG A 79 -0.48 6.07 -8.90
N THR A 80 -0.08 7.35 -8.86
CA THR A 80 -1.04 8.47 -8.76
C THR A 80 -1.87 8.66 -10.02
N GLN A 81 -1.28 8.39 -11.19
CA GLN A 81 -1.92 8.59 -12.50
C GLN A 81 -3.24 7.84 -12.64
N ASN A 82 -3.31 6.61 -12.14
CA ASN A 82 -4.47 5.73 -12.26
C ASN A 82 -5.14 5.44 -10.91
N GLN A 83 -4.66 6.07 -9.82
CA GLN A 83 -5.07 5.77 -8.45
C GLN A 83 -5.05 4.27 -8.16
N GLN A 84 -3.90 3.61 -8.32
CA GLN A 84 -3.79 2.17 -8.12
C GLN A 84 -2.52 1.79 -7.37
N PHE A 85 -2.61 0.72 -6.59
CA PHE A 85 -1.44 0.03 -6.09
C PHE A 85 -0.93 -0.94 -7.15
N GLU A 86 0.37 -0.93 -7.35
CA GLU A 86 1.10 -1.89 -8.17
C GLU A 86 1.94 -2.77 -7.25
N ILE A 87 1.72 -4.08 -7.35
CA ILE A 87 2.42 -5.10 -6.59
C ILE A 87 3.08 -6.03 -7.60
N GLY A 88 4.41 -6.14 -7.57
CA GLY A 88 5.16 -6.92 -8.55
C GLY A 88 6.23 -7.78 -7.91
N ASN A 89 6.22 -9.08 -8.22
CA ASN A 89 7.38 -9.96 -8.11
C ASN A 89 8.28 -9.80 -9.33
#